data_AF-A0A2E0V1W3-F1
#
_entry.id   AF-A0A2E0V1W3-F1
#
_cell.length_a   1.000
_cell.length_b   1.000
_cell.length_c   1.000
_cell.angle_alpha   90.00
_cell.angle_beta   90.00
_cell.angle_gamma   90.00
#
_symmetry.space_group_name_H-M   'P 1'
#
loop_
_entity.id
_entity.type
_entity.pdbx_description
1 polymer ?
#
loop_
_entity_poly.entity_id
_entity_poly.type
_entity_poly.pdbx_seq_one_letter_code
_entity_poly.pdbx_strand_id
1 'polypeptide(L)'
;MESNNDKIELLIKKIKFAPNREWVNLYFDLVKRVLDITGLKNHDPRLVMSLPRYSKDWYFPVSINHRYVVALGKKKEDEKTNFYVGLIFNFLAREISQLQNSFEWQFSNLPGEISEPPYFIRFSKFPELLYWLETSEEVFHSWSEALLAEVRRAKSSSYRKSHEEIMYKMTVDVNFRAKILDLAFPDSSPSLELLPEQINNPQEFYEGVSQQIAVNIYERNPVAGATCIEHYGAKCIVCGFNFQDKYGDIGKDFIHIHHTKPLSEIGADYILDPIKDLRPVCPNCHTMLHQRKPTLNINELQSKLKTNN
;
A
#
# COMPACT_ATOMS: atom_id res chain seq x y z
N MET A 1 13.33 -25.80 -19.68
CA MET A 1 12.37 -25.01 -18.90
C MET A 1 12.84 -25.03 -17.46
N GLU A 2 13.02 -23.86 -16.86
CA GLU A 2 13.36 -23.75 -15.44
C GLU A 2 12.17 -24.18 -14.58
N SER A 3 12.42 -24.88 -13.48
CA SER A 3 11.35 -25.30 -12.59
C SER A 3 10.84 -24.11 -11.76
N ASN A 4 9.60 -24.18 -11.30
CA ASN A 4 9.05 -23.15 -10.42
C ASN A 4 9.85 -23.01 -9.10
N ASN A 5 10.50 -24.09 -8.66
CA ASN A 5 11.33 -24.10 -7.45
C ASN A 5 12.60 -23.27 -7.63
N ASP A 6 13.29 -23.37 -8.77
CA ASP A 6 14.51 -22.59 -9.03
C ASP A 6 14.24 -21.07 -8.98
N LYS A 7 13.06 -20.66 -9.46
CA LYS A 7 12.61 -19.26 -9.40
C LYS A 7 12.29 -18.79 -7.99
N ILE A 8 11.68 -19.65 -7.17
CA ILE A 8 11.43 -19.37 -5.74
C ILE A 8 12.75 -19.20 -5.00
N GLU A 9 13.73 -20.09 -5.22
CA GLU A 9 15.04 -19.99 -4.59
C GLU A 9 15.77 -18.70 -4.99
N LEU A 10 15.74 -18.35 -6.28
CA LEU A 10 16.30 -17.09 -6.78
C LEU A 10 15.61 -15.86 -6.16
N LEU A 11 14.28 -15.90 -6.03
CA LEU A 11 13.48 -14.85 -5.42
C LEU A 11 13.87 -14.66 -3.96
N ILE A 12 13.90 -15.73 -3.16
CA ILE A 12 14.31 -15.71 -1.75
C ILE A 12 15.72 -15.13 -1.61
N LYS A 13 16.67 -15.61 -2.44
CA LYS A 13 18.06 -15.11 -2.45
C LYS A 13 18.11 -13.60 -2.72
N LYS A 14 17.24 -13.07 -3.58
CA LYS A 14 17.20 -11.65 -3.89
C LYS A 14 16.49 -10.81 -2.82
N ILE A 15 15.42 -11.34 -2.24
CA ILE A 15 14.67 -10.68 -1.15
C ILE A 15 15.56 -10.47 0.07
N LYS A 16 16.45 -11.43 0.38
CA LYS A 16 17.41 -11.33 1.49
C LYS A 16 18.37 -10.14 1.39
N PHE A 17 18.47 -9.47 0.24
CA PHE A 17 19.22 -8.22 0.17
C PHE A 17 18.45 -7.04 0.75
N ALA A 18 17.12 -7.07 0.82
CA ALA A 18 16.35 -5.97 1.38
C ALA A 18 16.62 -5.82 2.90
N PRO A 19 16.47 -4.60 3.46
CA PRO A 19 16.79 -4.34 4.86
C PRO A 19 16.07 -5.25 5.87
N ASN A 20 14.78 -5.52 5.64
CA ASN A 20 13.95 -6.37 6.48
C ASN A 20 12.67 -6.78 5.75
N ARG A 21 11.87 -7.65 6.38
CA ARG A 21 10.56 -8.10 5.91
C ARG A 21 9.64 -6.95 5.53
N GLU A 22 9.53 -5.96 6.42
CA GLU A 22 8.59 -4.85 6.26
C GLU A 22 8.93 -3.98 5.04
N TRP A 23 10.21 -3.73 4.82
CA TRP A 23 10.69 -3.02 3.64
C TRP A 23 10.23 -3.71 2.35
N VAL A 24 10.26 -5.04 2.30
CA VAL A 24 9.83 -5.82 1.13
C VAL A 24 8.31 -5.78 0.97
N ASN A 25 7.55 -5.80 2.07
CA ASN A 25 6.09 -5.58 2.02
C ASN A 25 5.76 -4.22 1.41
N LEU A 26 6.34 -3.14 1.96
CA LEU A 26 6.16 -1.78 1.46
C LEU A 26 6.49 -1.66 -0.04
N TYR A 27 7.53 -2.35 -0.50
CA TYR A 27 7.88 -2.38 -1.91
C TYR A 27 6.80 -3.04 -2.77
N PHE A 28 6.34 -4.23 -2.40
CA PHE A 28 5.31 -4.91 -3.18
C PHE A 28 3.92 -4.26 -3.04
N ASP A 29 3.66 -3.53 -1.95
CA ASP A 29 2.46 -2.70 -1.80
C ASP A 29 2.51 -1.47 -2.73
N LEU A 30 3.67 -0.83 -2.87
CA LEU A 30 3.88 0.20 -3.89
C LEU A 30 3.63 -0.36 -5.30
N VAL A 31 4.16 -1.54 -5.61
CA VAL A 31 3.93 -2.19 -6.91
C VAL A 31 2.44 -2.55 -7.09
N LYS A 32 1.74 -2.95 -6.02
CA LYS A 32 0.29 -3.19 -6.06
C LYS A 32 -0.48 -1.91 -6.38
N ARG A 33 -0.10 -0.76 -5.81
CA ARG A 33 -0.68 0.55 -6.16
C ARG A 33 -0.51 0.87 -7.65
N VAL A 34 0.64 0.53 -8.25
CA VAL A 34 0.83 0.66 -9.71
C VAL A 34 -0.17 -0.18 -10.48
N LEU A 35 -0.38 -1.44 -10.09
CA LEU A 35 -1.37 -2.31 -10.75
C LEU A 35 -2.80 -1.79 -10.59
N ASP A 36 -3.13 -1.19 -9.45
CA ASP A 36 -4.46 -0.63 -9.17
C ASP A 36 -4.74 0.61 -9.99
N ILE A 37 -3.78 1.55 -10.09
CA ILE A 37 -3.88 2.74 -10.93
C ILE A 37 -4.02 2.36 -12.41
N THR A 38 -3.23 1.39 -12.85
CA THR A 38 -3.11 1.07 -14.29
C THR A 38 -4.12 0.02 -14.77
N GLY A 39 -4.71 -0.73 -13.86
CA GLY A 39 -5.61 -1.85 -14.15
C GLY A 39 -4.94 -3.07 -14.79
N LEU A 40 -3.61 -3.08 -14.95
CA LEU A 40 -2.88 -4.14 -15.66
C LEU A 40 -2.94 -5.48 -14.90
N LYS A 41 -3.12 -6.57 -15.65
CA LYS A 41 -3.16 -7.94 -15.12
C LYS A 41 -1.93 -8.73 -15.56
N ASN A 42 -1.69 -9.89 -14.95
CA ASN A 42 -0.52 -10.75 -15.20
C ASN A 42 -0.23 -11.00 -16.69
N HIS A 43 -1.28 -11.31 -17.46
CA HIS A 43 -1.18 -11.64 -18.88
C HIS A 43 -1.20 -10.42 -19.80
N ASP A 44 -1.28 -9.21 -19.27
CA ASP A 44 -1.28 -8.01 -20.09
C ASP A 44 0.08 -7.86 -20.79
N PRO A 45 0.10 -7.75 -22.13
CA PRO A 45 1.34 -7.69 -22.90
C PRO A 45 2.19 -6.45 -22.62
N ARG A 46 1.62 -5.42 -21.98
CA ARG A 46 2.31 -4.17 -21.62
C ARG A 46 3.06 -4.29 -20.30
N LEU A 47 2.63 -5.17 -19.40
CA LEU A 47 3.22 -5.32 -18.07
C LEU A 47 4.43 -6.26 -18.11
N VAL A 48 5.55 -5.82 -17.55
CA VAL A 48 6.74 -6.65 -17.36
C VAL A 48 7.23 -6.51 -15.92
N MET A 49 7.22 -7.62 -15.17
CA MET A 49 7.74 -7.69 -13.81
C MET A 49 8.87 -8.71 -13.82
N SER A 50 10.10 -8.25 -13.70
CA SER A 50 11.26 -9.11 -13.94
C SER A 50 11.89 -9.63 -12.65
N LEU A 51 12.44 -10.84 -12.70
CA LEU A 51 13.33 -11.40 -11.69
C LEU A 51 14.73 -11.64 -12.31
N PRO A 52 15.55 -10.59 -12.52
CA PRO A 52 16.75 -10.71 -13.34
C PRO A 52 17.85 -11.48 -12.60
N ARG A 53 18.36 -12.59 -13.17
CA ARG A 53 19.40 -13.43 -12.53
C ARG A 53 20.69 -12.67 -12.19
N TYR A 54 21.18 -11.86 -13.13
CA TYR A 54 22.53 -11.29 -13.09
C TYR A 54 22.58 -9.76 -12.92
N SER A 55 21.44 -9.07 -12.88
CA SER A 55 21.40 -7.62 -12.73
C SER A 55 22.02 -7.21 -11.39
N LYS A 56 23.00 -6.29 -11.45
CA LYS A 56 23.65 -5.69 -10.29
C LYS A 56 22.94 -4.43 -9.80
N ASP A 57 22.23 -3.74 -10.70
CA ASP A 57 21.76 -2.37 -10.49
C ASP A 57 20.31 -2.33 -10.01
N TRP A 58 19.37 -2.84 -10.82
CA TRP A 58 17.94 -2.89 -10.49
C TRP A 58 17.47 -4.30 -10.16
N TYR A 59 16.89 -4.43 -8.98
CA TYR A 59 16.18 -5.57 -8.42
C TYR A 59 14.69 -5.37 -8.65
N PHE A 60 14.01 -6.46 -9.02
CA PHE A 60 12.56 -6.50 -9.20
C PHE A 60 11.95 -5.41 -10.10
N PRO A 61 12.59 -5.00 -11.21
CA PRO A 61 12.06 -3.89 -11.98
C PRO A 61 10.68 -4.21 -12.56
N VAL A 62 9.81 -3.21 -12.47
CA VAL A 62 8.50 -3.18 -13.10
C VAL A 62 8.57 -2.19 -14.25
N SER A 63 8.22 -2.66 -15.43
CA SER A 63 8.11 -1.85 -16.63
C SER A 63 6.69 -1.91 -17.17
N ILE A 64 6.22 -0.78 -17.65
CA ILE A 64 5.02 -0.69 -18.49
C ILE A 64 5.52 -0.27 -19.87
N ASN A 65 5.22 -1.09 -20.86
CA ASN A 65 5.77 -0.95 -22.20
C ASN A 65 7.31 -0.90 -22.20
N HIS A 66 7.90 0.26 -22.51
CA HIS A 66 9.35 0.37 -22.72
C HIS A 66 10.08 1.12 -21.60
N ARG A 67 9.39 1.57 -20.55
CA ARG A 67 10.01 2.34 -19.46
C ARG A 67 9.86 1.63 -18.12
N TYR A 68 10.86 1.81 -17.27
CA TYR A 68 10.74 1.46 -15.86
C TYR A 68 9.74 2.40 -15.19
N VAL A 69 8.80 1.81 -14.46
CA VAL A 69 7.82 2.56 -13.68
C VAL A 69 8.08 2.44 -12.18
N VAL A 70 8.63 1.31 -11.75
CA VAL A 70 9.15 1.05 -10.40
C VAL A 70 10.41 0.23 -10.53
N ALA A 71 11.47 0.57 -9.80
CA ALA A 71 12.63 -0.31 -9.69
C ALA A 71 13.30 -0.16 -8.33
N LEU A 72 13.80 -1.27 -7.76
CA LEU A 72 14.58 -1.26 -6.53
C LEU A 72 16.07 -1.28 -6.86
N GLY A 73 16.81 -0.26 -6.46
CA GLY A 73 18.24 -0.15 -6.66
C GLY A 73 18.99 -0.42 -5.37
N LYS A 74 20.19 -0.99 -5.46
CA LYS A 74 21.10 -1.02 -4.30
C LYS A 74 22.50 -0.57 -4.71
N LYS A 75 23.14 0.24 -3.87
CA LYS A 75 24.52 0.70 -4.09
C LYS A 75 25.30 0.55 -2.79
N LYS A 76 26.56 0.12 -2.91
CA LYS A 76 27.50 0.08 -1.78
C LYS A 76 28.30 1.38 -1.78
N GLU A 77 28.21 2.15 -0.71
CA GLU A 77 28.92 3.42 -0.52
C GLU A 77 29.55 3.42 0.87
N ASP A 78 30.87 3.65 0.96
CA ASP A 78 31.62 3.76 2.22
C ASP A 78 31.25 2.68 3.25
N GLU A 79 31.33 1.42 2.82
CA GLU A 79 30.98 0.21 3.59
C GLU A 79 29.50 0.06 3.98
N LYS A 80 28.66 1.06 3.75
CA LYS A 80 27.20 1.02 3.93
C LYS A 80 26.49 0.58 2.65
N THR A 81 25.37 -0.11 2.81
CA THR A 81 24.50 -0.49 1.68
C THR A 81 23.30 0.44 1.67
N ASN A 82 23.16 1.23 0.60
CA ASN A 82 22.04 2.13 0.37
C ASN A 82 21.04 1.48 -0.59
N PHE A 83 19.75 1.54 -0.24
CA PHE A 83 18.65 1.10 -1.08
C PHE A 83 17.93 2.30 -1.65
N TYR A 84 17.51 2.18 -2.90
CA TYR A 84 16.79 3.23 -3.61
C TYR A 84 15.53 2.63 -4.22
N VAL A 85 14.43 3.37 -4.18
CA VAL A 85 13.26 3.07 -5.01
C VAL A 85 13.19 4.13 -6.09
N GLY A 86 13.20 3.70 -7.35
CA GLY A 86 13.03 4.56 -8.51
C GLY A 86 11.59 4.54 -8.98
N LEU A 87 10.99 5.71 -9.20
CA LEU A 87 9.63 5.88 -9.73
C LEU A 87 9.62 6.82 -10.93
N ILE A 88 8.69 6.55 -11.86
CA ILE A 88 8.45 7.42 -13.01
C ILE A 88 7.54 8.60 -12.64
N PHE A 89 7.86 9.80 -13.10
CA PHE A 89 7.01 10.98 -12.94
C PHE A 89 6.88 11.75 -14.26
N ASN A 90 5.79 12.49 -14.43
CA ASN A 90 5.62 13.34 -15.60
C ASN A 90 6.45 14.63 -15.47
N PHE A 91 6.40 15.49 -16.49
CA PHE A 91 7.21 16.71 -16.52
C PHE A 91 6.90 17.70 -15.39
N LEU A 92 5.69 17.66 -14.79
CA LEU A 92 5.29 18.55 -13.70
C LEU A 92 6.07 18.30 -12.41
N ALA A 93 6.72 17.13 -12.27
CA ALA A 93 7.52 16.82 -11.10
C ALA A 93 8.57 17.89 -10.77
N ARG A 94 9.11 18.58 -11.78
CA ARG A 94 10.13 19.64 -11.61
C ARG A 94 9.63 20.82 -10.77
N GLU A 95 8.32 21.04 -10.75
CA GLU A 95 7.67 22.14 -10.04
C GLU A 95 7.30 21.74 -8.60
N ILE A 96 7.40 20.45 -8.27
CA ILE A 96 7.03 19.91 -6.96
C ILE A 96 8.22 20.01 -6.00
N SER A 97 8.10 20.86 -4.98
CA SER A 97 9.18 21.14 -4.02
C SER A 97 9.78 19.90 -3.35
N GLN A 98 8.95 18.89 -3.07
CA GLN A 98 9.34 17.62 -2.45
C GLN A 98 10.26 16.78 -3.36
N LEU A 99 10.16 16.96 -4.69
CA LEU A 99 10.88 16.16 -5.68
C LEU A 99 12.16 16.83 -6.20
N GLN A 100 12.33 18.14 -5.94
CA GLN A 100 13.43 18.96 -6.48
C GLN A 100 14.83 18.48 -6.11
N ASN A 101 15.01 17.85 -4.95
CA ASN A 101 16.31 17.34 -4.51
C ASN A 101 16.60 15.89 -4.93
N SER A 102 15.72 15.27 -5.74
CA SER A 102 15.78 13.84 -6.07
C SER A 102 15.97 13.56 -7.58
N PHE A 103 16.13 14.61 -8.40
CA PHE A 103 16.27 14.48 -9.85
C PHE A 103 17.60 13.85 -10.25
N GLU A 104 17.56 12.57 -10.62
CA GLU A 104 18.76 11.83 -11.07
C GLU A 104 18.76 11.52 -12.57
N TRP A 105 17.60 11.23 -13.18
CA TRP A 105 17.57 10.78 -14.57
C TRP A 105 16.25 11.11 -15.30
N GLN A 106 16.35 11.59 -16.54
CA GLN A 106 15.23 11.81 -17.44
C GLN A 106 15.28 10.77 -18.57
N PHE A 107 14.14 10.17 -18.92
CA PHE A 107 14.07 9.27 -20.06
C PHE A 107 14.33 10.03 -21.36
N SER A 108 14.80 9.32 -22.39
CA SER A 108 14.73 9.86 -23.76
C SER A 108 13.33 9.69 -24.34
N ASN A 109 12.95 10.60 -25.22
CA ASN A 109 11.80 10.42 -26.09
C ASN A 109 12.01 9.17 -26.96
N LEU A 110 10.98 8.34 -27.06
CA LEU A 110 10.95 7.25 -28.03
C LEU A 110 10.60 7.80 -29.43
N PRO A 111 10.88 7.06 -30.52
CA PRO A 111 10.55 7.50 -31.86
C PRO A 111 9.07 7.91 -31.99
N GLY A 112 8.83 9.16 -32.40
CA GLY A 112 7.48 9.74 -32.54
C GLY A 112 6.97 10.55 -31.35
N GLU A 113 7.72 10.66 -30.25
CA GLU A 113 7.35 11.49 -29.10
C GLU A 113 7.83 12.95 -29.26
N ILE A 114 6.89 13.89 -29.06
CA ILE A 114 7.13 15.34 -29.19
C ILE A 114 7.04 16.04 -27.81
N SER A 115 6.38 15.41 -26.83
CA SER A 115 6.25 15.93 -25.46
C SER A 115 7.56 15.81 -24.68
N GLU A 116 7.69 16.59 -23.60
CA GLU A 116 8.79 16.43 -22.65
C GLU A 116 8.77 15.02 -22.03
N PRO A 117 9.92 14.31 -21.99
CA PRO A 117 9.96 12.95 -21.48
C PRO A 117 9.78 12.92 -19.96
N PRO A 118 9.21 11.81 -19.44
CA PRO A 118 9.07 11.63 -18.01
C PRO A 118 10.43 11.50 -17.31
N TYR A 119 10.43 11.83 -16.03
CA TYR A 119 11.56 11.67 -15.13
C TYR A 119 11.52 10.30 -14.46
N PHE A 120 12.68 9.76 -14.12
CA PHE A 120 12.83 8.61 -13.25
C PHE A 120 13.62 9.02 -12.01
N ILE A 121 12.88 9.24 -10.92
CA ILE A 121 13.39 9.86 -9.69
C ILE A 121 13.72 8.75 -8.70
N ARG A 122 14.91 8.81 -8.08
CA ARG A 122 15.36 7.82 -7.09
C ARG A 122 15.23 8.37 -5.68
N PHE A 123 14.70 7.54 -4.78
CA PHE A 123 14.49 7.89 -3.38
C PHE A 123 15.25 6.93 -2.49
N SER A 124 16.19 7.47 -1.70
CA SER A 124 16.94 6.70 -0.69
C SER A 124 16.14 6.49 0.60
N LYS A 125 15.22 7.42 0.92
CA LYS A 125 14.31 7.33 2.08
C LYS A 125 12.95 6.81 1.64
N PHE A 126 12.83 5.50 1.58
CA PHE A 126 11.62 4.86 1.06
C PHE A 126 10.33 5.19 1.84
N PRO A 127 10.31 5.24 3.20
CA PRO A 127 9.11 5.64 3.94
C PRO A 127 8.65 7.08 3.64
N GLU A 128 9.59 8.01 3.45
CA GLU A 128 9.28 9.42 3.10
C GLU A 128 8.64 9.52 1.72
N LEU A 129 9.11 8.72 0.75
CA LEU A 129 8.45 8.60 -0.55
C LEU A 129 6.99 8.13 -0.43
N LEU A 130 6.74 7.09 0.37
CA LEU A 130 5.38 6.58 0.56
C LEU A 130 4.47 7.63 1.20
N TYR A 131 4.99 8.34 2.21
CA TYR A 131 4.29 9.45 2.83
C TYR A 131 3.91 10.54 1.82
N TRP A 132 4.82 10.94 0.92
CA TRP A 132 4.50 11.94 -0.10
C TRP A 132 3.48 11.46 -1.13
N LEU A 133 3.57 10.20 -1.57
CA LEU A 133 2.56 9.59 -2.44
C LEU A 133 1.16 9.55 -1.79
N GLU A 134 1.08 9.57 -0.47
CA GLU A 134 -0.18 9.54 0.29
C GLU A 134 -0.72 10.93 0.64
N THR A 135 0.18 11.89 0.89
CA THR A 135 -0.19 13.20 1.46
C THR A 135 -0.12 14.36 0.47
N SER A 136 0.62 14.23 -0.63
CA SER A 136 0.72 15.26 -1.65
C SER A 136 -0.04 14.84 -2.91
N GLU A 137 -1.14 15.54 -3.18
CA GLU A 137 -1.92 15.37 -4.40
C GLU A 137 -1.07 15.61 -5.64
N GLU A 138 -0.17 16.60 -5.61
CA GLU A 138 0.72 16.93 -6.73
C GLU A 138 1.68 15.77 -7.05
N VAL A 139 2.33 15.19 -6.02
CA VAL A 139 3.24 14.06 -6.17
C VAL A 139 2.48 12.85 -6.70
N PHE A 140 1.34 12.52 -6.09
CA PHE A 140 0.51 11.39 -6.50
C PHE A 140 -0.02 11.55 -7.93
N HIS A 141 -0.50 12.74 -8.28
CA HIS A 141 -1.00 13.06 -9.61
C HIS A 141 0.09 12.96 -10.67
N SER A 142 1.26 13.56 -10.42
CA SER A 142 2.40 13.50 -11.35
C SER A 142 2.87 12.05 -11.60
N TRP A 143 2.90 11.24 -10.55
CA TRP A 143 3.23 9.81 -10.64
C TRP A 143 2.17 9.03 -11.42
N SER A 144 0.89 9.17 -11.04
CA SER A 144 -0.23 8.42 -11.62
C SER A 144 -0.41 8.74 -13.11
N GLU A 145 -0.33 10.02 -13.50
CA GLU A 145 -0.40 10.42 -14.90
C GLU A 145 0.73 9.83 -15.73
N ALA A 146 1.94 9.74 -15.17
CA ALA A 146 3.06 9.10 -15.85
C ALA A 146 2.81 7.61 -16.09
N LEU A 147 2.28 6.89 -15.09
CA LEU A 147 1.92 5.48 -15.23
C LEU A 147 0.87 5.27 -16.33
N LEU A 148 -0.23 6.04 -16.28
CA LEU A 148 -1.30 5.93 -17.25
C LEU A 148 -0.85 6.32 -18.66
N ALA A 149 0.02 7.33 -18.78
CA ALA A 149 0.64 7.69 -20.05
C ALA A 149 1.45 6.51 -20.62
N GLU A 150 2.23 5.80 -19.80
CA GLU A 150 2.95 4.61 -20.24
C GLU A 150 2.01 3.48 -20.67
N VAL A 151 0.87 3.26 -19.99
CA VAL A 151 -0.14 2.27 -20.41
C VAL A 151 -0.72 2.58 -21.79
N ARG A 152 -1.02 3.86 -22.05
CA ARG A 152 -1.59 4.34 -23.32
C ARG A 152 -0.56 4.33 -24.47
N ARG A 153 0.74 4.38 -24.15
CA ARG A 153 1.83 4.59 -25.10
C ARG A 153 1.94 3.50 -26.16
N ALA A 154 1.80 2.24 -25.76
CA ALA A 154 1.93 1.11 -26.67
C ALA A 154 1.04 -0.05 -26.26
N LYS A 155 0.83 -0.98 -27.19
CA LYS A 155 -0.01 -2.16 -27.01
C LYS A 155 0.74 -3.34 -26.38
N SER A 156 2.07 -3.30 -26.34
CA SER A 156 2.89 -4.39 -25.80
C SER A 156 4.31 -3.93 -25.51
N SER A 157 4.97 -4.57 -24.55
CA SER A 157 6.38 -4.38 -24.24
C SER A 157 7.28 -5.28 -25.09
N SER A 158 8.37 -4.72 -25.64
CA SER A 158 9.47 -5.53 -26.23
C SER A 158 10.22 -6.37 -25.19
N TYR A 159 10.07 -6.04 -23.90
CA TYR A 159 10.65 -6.76 -22.78
C TYR A 159 9.73 -7.86 -22.23
N ARG A 160 8.60 -8.16 -22.89
CA ARG A 160 7.60 -9.13 -22.38
C ARG A 160 8.19 -10.50 -22.04
N LYS A 161 9.22 -10.95 -22.77
CA LYS A 161 9.96 -12.21 -22.49
C LYS A 161 10.62 -12.27 -21.11
N SER A 162 10.80 -11.13 -20.45
CA SER A 162 11.39 -11.00 -19.12
C SER A 162 10.35 -10.96 -18.01
N HIS A 163 9.06 -11.01 -18.35
CA HIS A 163 7.99 -11.03 -17.36
C HIS A 163 7.97 -12.37 -16.61
N GLU A 164 7.89 -12.29 -15.29
CA GLU A 164 7.91 -13.41 -14.38
C GLU A 164 6.64 -13.42 -13.52
N GLU A 165 5.78 -14.42 -13.73
CA GLU A 165 4.48 -14.52 -13.04
C GLU A 165 4.61 -14.57 -11.52
N ILE A 166 5.72 -15.12 -11.02
CA ILE A 166 6.01 -15.17 -9.58
C ILE A 166 6.09 -13.76 -8.97
N MET A 167 6.57 -12.77 -9.73
CA MET A 167 6.64 -11.37 -9.28
C MET A 167 5.26 -10.73 -9.21
N TYR A 168 4.40 -11.03 -10.19
CA TYR A 168 3.00 -10.62 -10.13
C TYR A 168 2.30 -11.28 -8.94
N LYS A 169 2.53 -12.57 -8.71
CA LYS A 169 2.00 -13.32 -7.58
C LYS A 169 2.45 -12.73 -6.24
N MET A 170 3.73 -12.42 -6.08
CA MET A 170 4.24 -11.68 -4.92
C MET A 170 3.48 -10.37 -4.69
N THR A 171 3.03 -9.72 -5.75
CA THR A 171 2.33 -8.43 -5.65
C THR A 171 0.87 -8.59 -5.24
N VAL A 172 0.14 -9.55 -5.79
CA VAL A 172 -1.32 -9.65 -5.59
C VAL A 172 -1.76 -10.70 -4.57
N ASP A 173 -0.95 -11.72 -4.32
CA ASP A 173 -1.25 -12.83 -3.41
C ASP A 173 -0.46 -12.64 -2.10
N VAL A 174 -1.13 -12.05 -1.12
CA VAL A 174 -0.57 -11.76 0.21
C VAL A 174 -0.09 -13.02 0.91
N ASN A 175 -0.81 -14.13 0.78
CA ASN A 175 -0.44 -15.39 1.44
C ASN A 175 0.81 -15.99 0.81
N PHE A 176 0.91 -15.93 -0.51
CA PHE A 176 2.13 -16.34 -1.21
C PHE A 176 3.31 -15.44 -0.82
N ARG A 177 3.11 -14.12 -0.79
CA ARG A 177 4.13 -13.17 -0.34
C ARG A 177 4.60 -13.50 1.08
N ALA A 178 3.67 -13.68 2.02
CA ALA A 178 3.98 -14.01 3.40
C ALA A 178 4.84 -15.27 3.52
N LYS A 179 4.46 -16.36 2.83
CA LYS A 179 5.24 -17.61 2.81
C LYS A 179 6.67 -17.40 2.29
N ILE A 180 6.84 -16.65 1.21
CA ILE A 180 8.18 -16.34 0.67
C ILE A 180 8.99 -15.51 1.66
N LEU A 181 8.35 -14.54 2.33
CA LEU A 181 9.00 -13.70 3.32
C LEU A 181 9.36 -14.46 4.60
N ASP A 182 8.55 -15.42 5.04
CA ASP A 182 8.87 -16.29 6.18
C ASP A 182 10.12 -17.13 5.90
N LEU A 183 10.26 -17.63 4.66
CA LEU A 183 11.45 -18.34 4.21
C LEU A 183 12.68 -17.42 4.07
N ALA A 184 12.47 -16.15 3.72
CA ALA A 184 13.55 -15.18 3.54
C ALA A 184 14.04 -14.59 4.87
N PHE A 185 13.13 -14.36 5.82
CA PHE A 185 13.35 -13.71 7.11
C PHE A 185 12.76 -14.56 8.26
N PRO A 186 13.38 -15.69 8.59
CA PRO A 186 12.86 -16.60 9.62
C PRO A 186 12.81 -15.98 11.02
N ASP A 187 13.68 -15.00 11.29
CA ASP A 187 13.83 -14.36 12.61
C ASP A 187 12.91 -13.13 12.81
N SER A 188 12.23 -12.66 11.75
CA SER A 188 11.29 -11.53 11.87
C SER A 188 9.94 -12.03 12.41
N SER A 189 9.65 -11.78 13.69
CA SER A 189 8.31 -12.00 14.24
C SER A 189 7.29 -11.00 13.64
N PRO A 190 6.04 -11.41 13.38
CA PRO A 190 4.98 -10.52 12.90
C PRO A 190 4.56 -9.49 13.97
N SER A 191 4.81 -8.19 13.78
CA SER A 191 4.32 -7.10 14.64
C SER A 191 2.86 -6.70 14.33
N LEU A 192 1.90 -7.15 15.13
CA LEU A 192 0.45 -6.89 14.96
C LEU A 192 0.03 -5.47 15.43
N GLU A 193 -0.62 -4.70 14.56
CA GLU A 193 -1.55 -3.61 14.89
C GLU A 193 -2.73 -3.60 13.89
N LEU A 194 -3.75 -4.45 14.03
CA LEU A 194 -4.89 -4.51 13.07
C LEU A 194 -6.26 -4.76 13.73
N LEU A 195 -7.34 -4.29 13.07
CA LEU A 195 -8.72 -4.23 13.58
C LEU A 195 -9.64 -5.33 13.02
N PRO A 196 -10.76 -5.68 13.71
CA PRO A 196 -11.57 -6.88 13.42
C PRO A 196 -12.23 -6.98 12.04
N GLU A 197 -12.46 -5.87 11.34
CA GLU A 197 -13.08 -5.86 9.99
C GLU A 197 -12.24 -6.55 8.90
N GLN A 198 -11.00 -6.90 9.23
CA GLN A 198 -9.98 -7.35 8.27
C GLN A 198 -9.87 -8.88 8.21
N ILE A 199 -10.67 -9.61 9.00
CA ILE A 199 -10.61 -11.07 9.11
C ILE A 199 -11.73 -11.70 8.27
N ASN A 200 -11.37 -12.31 7.12
CA ASN A 200 -12.33 -12.88 6.17
C ASN A 200 -12.53 -14.42 6.24
N ASN A 201 -12.06 -15.11 7.29
CA ASN A 201 -12.53 -16.46 7.63
C ASN A 201 -12.06 -16.85 9.05
N PRO A 202 -12.94 -17.38 9.92
CA PRO A 202 -12.53 -17.94 11.21
C PRO A 202 -12.20 -19.43 11.09
N GLN A 203 -11.19 -19.87 11.89
CA GLN A 203 -10.73 -21.25 12.23
C GLN A 203 -9.40 -21.65 11.58
N GLU A 204 -8.40 -22.16 12.29
CA GLU A 204 -8.36 -22.93 13.55
C GLU A 204 -7.59 -22.22 14.69
N PHE A 205 -7.95 -22.53 15.94
CA PHE A 205 -7.36 -21.94 17.14
C PHE A 205 -6.05 -22.63 17.53
N TYR A 206 -4.94 -21.91 17.39
CA TYR A 206 -3.68 -22.21 18.09
C TYR A 206 -3.37 -21.03 19.02
N GLU A 207 -3.34 -21.27 20.33
CA GLU A 207 -2.90 -20.26 21.31
C GLU A 207 -1.44 -19.89 21.06
N GLY A 208 -1.16 -18.58 20.92
CA GLY A 208 0.22 -18.05 20.84
C GLY A 208 0.85 -17.98 19.45
N VAL A 209 0.12 -18.28 18.37
CA VAL A 209 0.60 -18.09 16.99
C VAL A 209 0.17 -16.73 16.46
N SER A 210 1.13 -15.83 16.21
CA SER A 210 0.84 -14.51 15.62
C SER A 210 0.61 -14.63 14.11
N GLN A 211 -0.66 -14.60 13.69
CA GLN A 211 -1.03 -14.40 12.28
C GLN A 211 -1.09 -12.90 11.97
N GLN A 212 -0.32 -12.43 10.99
CA GLN A 212 -0.51 -11.11 10.40
C GLN A 212 -1.39 -11.21 9.15
N ILE A 213 -2.53 -10.54 9.17
CA ILE A 213 -3.50 -10.49 8.08
C ILE A 213 -3.30 -9.15 7.34
N ALA A 214 -3.26 -9.13 6.00
CA ALA A 214 -3.16 -7.85 5.28
C ALA A 214 -4.50 -7.12 5.23
N VAL A 215 -4.44 -5.81 5.40
CA VAL A 215 -5.60 -4.91 5.35
C VAL A 215 -5.65 -4.25 4.01
N ASN A 216 -6.82 -4.31 3.36
CA ASN A 216 -7.08 -3.52 2.18
C ASN A 216 -7.09 -2.02 2.54
N ILE A 217 -6.07 -1.30 2.08
CA ILE A 217 -5.84 0.15 2.21
C ILE A 217 -6.79 0.94 1.28
N TYR A 218 -8.00 0.43 1.00
CA TYR A 218 -8.91 1.13 0.09
C TYR A 218 -9.74 2.22 0.76
N GLU A 219 -9.81 2.28 2.10
CA GLU A 219 -10.85 3.08 2.79
C GLU A 219 -10.36 3.73 4.09
N ARG A 220 -9.26 4.49 4.05
CA ARG A 220 -8.95 5.45 5.12
C ARG A 220 -8.45 6.74 4.49
N ASN A 221 -9.38 7.64 4.19
CA ASN A 221 -9.02 9.03 3.92
C ASN A 221 -8.70 9.68 5.29
N PRO A 222 -7.42 9.94 5.63
CA PRO A 222 -7.05 10.51 6.92
C PRO A 222 -7.64 11.91 7.12
N VAL A 223 -7.91 12.63 6.03
CA VAL A 223 -8.61 13.91 6.06
C VAL A 223 -10.06 13.71 6.48
N ALA A 224 -10.76 12.72 5.93
CA ALA A 224 -12.13 12.41 6.36
C ALA A 224 -12.20 12.00 7.85
N GLY A 225 -11.23 11.21 8.31
CA GLY A 225 -11.10 10.88 9.73
C GLY A 225 -10.88 12.12 10.61
N ALA A 226 -9.92 12.96 10.23
CA ALA A 226 -9.63 14.22 10.93
C ALA A 226 -10.82 15.19 10.92
N THR A 227 -11.51 15.37 9.79
CA THR A 227 -12.72 16.19 9.68
C THR A 227 -13.87 15.64 10.53
N CYS A 228 -14.01 14.32 10.61
CA CYS A 228 -14.99 13.68 11.50
C CYS A 228 -14.66 13.97 12.98
N ILE A 229 -13.39 13.86 13.37
CA ILE A 229 -12.93 14.15 14.74
C ILE A 229 -13.06 15.64 15.06
N GLU A 230 -12.73 16.53 14.12
CA GLU A 230 -12.89 17.97 14.28
C GLU A 230 -14.36 18.36 14.50
N HIS A 231 -15.28 17.71 13.77
CA HIS A 231 -16.71 17.97 13.88
C HIS A 231 -17.35 17.37 15.14
N TYR A 232 -17.08 16.09 15.43
CA TYR A 232 -17.75 15.34 16.50
C TYR A 232 -16.95 15.23 17.81
N GLY A 233 -15.66 15.55 17.78
CA GLY A 233 -14.70 15.33 18.86
C GLY A 233 -14.18 13.89 18.93
N ALA A 234 -13.05 13.69 19.62
CA ALA A 234 -12.47 12.36 19.90
C ALA A 234 -13.21 11.61 21.04
N LYS A 235 -14.55 11.64 21.03
CA LYS A 235 -15.41 11.04 22.04
C LYS A 235 -16.32 10.00 21.40
N CYS A 236 -16.41 8.83 22.01
CA CYS A 236 -17.24 7.75 21.49
C CYS A 236 -18.72 8.15 21.48
N ILE A 237 -19.36 8.12 20.31
CA ILE A 237 -20.79 8.47 20.18
C ILE A 237 -21.70 7.42 20.84
N VAL A 238 -21.24 6.18 20.99
CA VAL A 238 -22.04 5.08 21.56
C VAL A 238 -22.07 5.15 23.10
N CYS A 239 -20.90 5.17 23.74
CA CYS A 239 -20.80 5.07 25.21
C CYS A 239 -20.25 6.33 25.89
N GLY A 240 -19.87 7.35 25.12
CA GLY A 240 -19.32 8.61 25.66
C GLY A 240 -17.87 8.53 26.15
N PHE A 241 -17.18 7.39 26.00
CA PHE A 241 -15.79 7.26 26.42
C PHE A 241 -14.86 8.20 25.64
N ASN A 242 -13.97 8.88 26.36
CA ASN A 242 -12.93 9.74 25.83
C ASN A 242 -11.58 9.26 26.40
N PHE A 243 -10.61 9.02 25.51
CA PHE A 243 -9.30 8.50 25.89
C PHE A 243 -8.43 9.54 26.58
N GLN A 244 -8.47 10.79 26.14
CA GLN A 244 -7.73 11.88 26.78
C GLN A 244 -8.21 12.12 28.20
N ASP A 245 -9.53 12.13 28.44
CA ASP A 245 -10.10 12.31 29.78
C ASP A 245 -9.66 11.20 30.75
N LYS A 246 -9.49 9.96 30.24
CA LYS A 246 -9.17 8.80 31.06
C LYS A 246 -7.67 8.55 31.22
N TYR A 247 -6.89 8.80 30.18
CA TYR A 247 -5.48 8.42 30.07
C TYR A 247 -4.53 9.60 29.92
N GLY A 248 -5.05 10.84 29.84
CA GLY A 248 -4.23 12.04 29.64
C GLY A 248 -3.70 12.14 28.22
N ASP A 249 -2.54 12.79 28.05
CA ASP A 249 -2.01 13.16 26.74
C ASP A 249 -1.78 11.99 25.77
N ILE A 250 -1.50 10.79 26.29
CA ILE A 250 -1.35 9.58 25.46
C ILE A 250 -2.65 9.18 24.76
N GLY A 251 -3.80 9.64 25.26
CA GLY A 251 -5.12 9.40 24.68
C GLY A 251 -5.63 10.56 23.83
N LYS A 252 -4.83 11.62 23.64
CA LYS A 252 -5.22 12.79 22.85
C LYS A 252 -5.51 12.38 21.41
N ASP A 253 -6.66 12.80 20.90
CA ASP A 253 -7.16 12.52 19.54
C ASP A 253 -7.28 11.01 19.21
N PHE A 254 -7.11 10.13 20.19
CA PHE A 254 -7.19 8.69 20.00
C PHE A 254 -8.65 8.22 20.03
N ILE A 255 -9.17 7.90 18.85
CA ILE A 255 -10.51 7.33 18.67
C ILE A 255 -10.57 6.54 17.36
N HIS A 256 -11.43 5.52 17.26
CA HIS A 256 -11.67 4.84 15.99
C HIS A 256 -12.77 5.55 15.21
N ILE A 257 -12.70 5.45 13.88
CA ILE A 257 -13.70 5.99 12.97
C ILE A 257 -14.48 4.83 12.35
N HIS A 258 -15.80 4.86 12.52
CA HIS A 258 -16.72 3.85 12.04
C HIS A 258 -17.57 4.39 10.88
N HIS A 259 -17.69 3.61 9.80
CA HIS A 259 -18.63 3.89 8.73
C HIS A 259 -20.04 3.49 9.15
N THR A 260 -20.97 4.44 9.10
CA THR A 260 -22.39 4.22 9.41
C THR A 260 -23.08 3.32 8.37
N LYS A 261 -22.50 3.19 7.17
CA LYS A 261 -22.91 2.25 6.11
C LYS A 261 -21.82 1.20 5.88
N PRO A 262 -22.16 -0.08 5.72
CA PRO A 262 -21.18 -1.12 5.42
C PRO A 262 -20.44 -0.85 4.12
N LEU A 263 -19.12 -0.96 4.15
CA LEU A 263 -18.23 -0.71 3.01
C LEU A 263 -18.52 -1.65 1.82
N SER A 264 -19.03 -2.85 2.10
CA SER A 264 -19.48 -3.81 1.09
C SER A 264 -20.65 -3.34 0.22
N GLU A 265 -21.36 -2.29 0.65
CA GLU A 265 -22.50 -1.70 -0.06
C GLU A 265 -22.10 -0.43 -0.83
N ILE A 266 -20.83 -0.04 -0.77
CA ILE A 266 -20.28 1.20 -1.32
C ILE A 266 -19.57 0.88 -2.65
N GLY A 267 -20.05 1.46 -3.75
CA GLY A 267 -19.47 1.29 -5.09
C GLY A 267 -18.29 2.24 -5.38
N ALA A 268 -17.58 2.00 -6.48
CA ALA A 268 -16.38 2.76 -6.89
C ALA A 268 -16.60 4.27 -7.11
N ASP A 269 -17.85 4.73 -7.24
CA ASP A 269 -18.23 6.13 -7.46
C ASP A 269 -18.75 6.83 -6.19
N TYR A 270 -18.56 6.23 -5.01
CA TYR A 270 -19.07 6.80 -3.77
C TYR A 270 -18.19 7.94 -3.25
N ILE A 271 -18.79 9.12 -3.13
CA ILE A 271 -18.16 10.27 -2.48
C ILE A 271 -18.49 10.20 -0.99
N LEU A 272 -17.47 9.89 -0.18
CA LEU A 272 -17.55 9.86 1.27
C LEU A 272 -17.80 11.27 1.83
N ASP A 273 -18.89 11.43 2.60
CA ASP A 273 -19.15 12.64 3.39
C ASP A 273 -18.71 12.37 4.84
N PRO A 274 -17.61 12.98 5.32
CA PRO A 274 -17.05 12.68 6.64
C PRO A 274 -18.02 12.96 7.80
N ILE A 275 -18.97 13.86 7.60
CA ILE A 275 -19.94 14.23 8.64
C ILE A 275 -21.13 13.28 8.60
N LYS A 276 -21.60 12.88 7.42
CA LYS A 276 -22.76 11.98 7.33
C LYS A 276 -22.40 10.53 7.55
N ASP A 277 -21.27 10.10 7.00
CA ASP A 277 -20.98 8.68 6.83
C ASP A 277 -20.09 8.11 7.93
N LEU A 278 -19.36 8.96 8.66
CA LEU A 278 -18.41 8.52 9.68
C LEU A 278 -18.86 8.91 11.09
N ARG A 279 -18.53 8.08 12.08
CA ARG A 279 -18.74 8.40 13.50
C ARG A 279 -17.54 7.99 14.37
N PRO A 280 -17.13 8.83 15.34
CA PRO A 280 -16.12 8.44 16.32
C PRO A 280 -16.68 7.41 17.30
N VAL A 281 -15.98 6.29 17.46
CA VAL A 281 -16.33 5.21 18.39
C VAL A 281 -15.07 4.70 19.10
N CYS A 282 -15.20 4.28 20.36
CA CYS A 282 -14.08 3.63 21.04
C CYS A 282 -13.85 2.21 20.50
N PRO A 283 -12.65 1.64 20.64
CA PRO A 283 -12.33 0.27 20.22
C PRO A 283 -13.35 -0.78 20.70
N ASN A 284 -13.81 -0.66 21.95
CA ASN A 284 -14.77 -1.60 22.53
C ASN A 284 -16.14 -1.52 21.83
N CYS A 285 -16.68 -0.30 21.65
CA CYS A 285 -17.95 -0.12 20.95
C CYS A 285 -17.84 -0.47 19.47
N HIS A 286 -16.70 -0.17 18.85
CA HIS A 286 -16.43 -0.53 17.46
C HIS A 286 -16.55 -2.04 17.26
N THR A 287 -15.85 -2.82 18.10
CA THR A 287 -15.96 -4.28 18.09
C THR A 287 -17.40 -4.75 18.29
N MET A 288 -18.16 -4.12 19.20
CA MET A 288 -19.57 -4.48 19.43
C MET A 288 -20.48 -4.21 18.24
N LEU A 289 -20.27 -3.11 17.51
CA LEU A 289 -21.05 -2.79 16.29
C LEU A 289 -20.89 -3.88 15.21
N HIS A 290 -19.71 -4.51 15.16
CA HIS A 290 -19.37 -5.53 14.16
C HIS A 290 -19.63 -6.99 14.61
N GLN A 291 -20.24 -7.22 15.79
CA GLN A 291 -20.50 -8.59 16.30
C GLN A 291 -21.47 -9.43 15.45
N ARG A 292 -22.26 -8.81 14.56
CA ARG A 292 -23.18 -9.51 13.64
C ARG A 292 -23.12 -8.92 12.24
N LYS A 293 -23.57 -9.71 11.25
CA LYS A 293 -23.84 -9.25 9.88
C LYS A 293 -25.35 -9.38 9.59
N PRO A 294 -26.04 -8.32 9.14
CA PRO A 294 -25.55 -6.94 8.96
C PRO A 294 -25.17 -6.28 10.30
N THR A 295 -24.28 -5.28 10.24
CA THR A 295 -23.74 -4.59 11.42
C THR A 295 -24.84 -4.00 12.29
N LEU A 296 -24.62 -3.99 13.61
CA LEU A 296 -25.50 -3.26 14.53
C LEU A 296 -25.43 -1.77 14.21
N ASN A 297 -26.57 -1.09 14.19
CA ASN A 297 -26.54 0.36 14.10
C ASN A 297 -26.22 0.97 15.49
N ILE A 298 -25.70 2.20 15.47
CA ILE A 298 -25.28 2.91 16.69
C ILE A 298 -26.41 3.04 17.71
N ASN A 299 -27.64 3.32 17.26
CA ASN A 299 -28.80 3.49 18.13
C ASN A 299 -29.22 2.19 18.82
N GLU A 300 -29.11 1.04 18.13
CA GLU A 300 -29.35 -0.28 18.69
C GLU A 300 -28.35 -0.59 19.81
N LEU A 301 -27.06 -0.32 19.58
CA LEU A 301 -26.04 -0.57 20.59
C LEU A 301 -26.18 0.38 21.79
N GLN A 302 -26.48 1.65 21.56
CA GLN A 302 -26.80 2.60 22.64
C GLN A 302 -28.00 2.13 23.49
N SER A 303 -29.05 1.63 22.85
CA SER A 303 -30.24 1.14 23.55
C SER A 303 -29.90 -0.06 24.44
N LYS A 304 -29.08 -0.99 23.95
CA LYS A 304 -28.59 -2.13 24.74
C LYS A 304 -27.78 -1.71 25.97
N LEU A 305 -26.93 -0.68 25.84
CA LEU A 305 -26.17 -0.15 26.97
C LEU A 305 -27.06 0.52 28.03
N LYS A 306 -28.12 1.22 27.61
CA LYS A 306 -29.08 1.85 28.54
C LYS A 306 -29.97 0.86 29.29
N THR A 307 -30.12 -0.36 28.79
CA THR A 307 -30.99 -1.39 29.43
C THR A 307 -30.23 -2.19 30.51
N ASN A 308 -28.90 -2.03 30.60
CA ASN A 308 -28.02 -2.77 31.49
C ASN A 308 -27.37 -1.91 32.60
N ASN A 309 -27.76 -0.63 32.69
CA ASN A 309 -27.38 0.31 33.76
C ASN A 309 -28.62 0.65 34.58
#